data_AF-A0A1M7F9D2-F1
#
_entry.id   AF-A0A1M7F9D2-F1
#
_cell.length_a   1.000
_cell.length_b   1.000
_cell.length_c   1.000
_cell.angle_alpha   90.00
_cell.angle_beta   90.00
_cell.angle_gamma   90.00
#
_symmetry.space_group_name_H-M   'P 1'
#
loop_
_entity.id
_entity.type
_entity.pdbx_description
1 polymer ?
#
loop_
_entity_poly.entity_id
_entity_poly.type
_entity_poly.pdbx_seq_one_letter_code
_entity_poly.pdbx_strand_id
1 'polypeptide(L)' 'MAFDSFSDWLAMGRHGVYVWTAWGVSLGLLALCVLLVRSEIRTVRRDLRRRIRRAAATNGGGQG' A
#
# COMPACT_ATOMS: atom_id res chain seq x y z
N MET A 1 21.78 16.12 -28.71
CA MET A 1 20.75 15.08 -28.47
C MET A 1 20.82 14.69 -27.00
N ALA A 2 20.30 15.54 -26.11
CA ALA A 2 20.62 15.53 -24.68
C ALA A 2 19.86 14.47 -23.83
N PHE A 3 19.16 13.53 -24.47
CA PHE A 3 18.31 12.55 -23.79
C PHE A 3 18.36 11.13 -24.39
N ASP A 4 19.26 10.83 -25.32
CA ASP A 4 19.42 9.47 -25.86
C ASP A 4 20.15 8.51 -24.88
N SER A 5 20.88 9.04 -23.90
CA SER A 5 21.87 8.28 -23.11
C SER A 5 21.44 7.87 -21.69
N PHE A 6 20.15 7.90 -21.34
CA PHE A 6 19.69 7.34 -20.05
C PHE A 6 19.68 5.81 -20.06
N SER A 7 19.29 5.23 -21.21
CA SER A 7 19.30 3.79 -21.44
C SER A 7 20.73 3.29 -21.64
N ASP A 8 21.58 4.06 -22.31
CA ASP A 8 23.00 3.75 -22.55
C ASP A 8 23.85 3.81 -21.26
N TRP A 9 23.46 4.64 -20.27
CA TRP A 9 24.05 4.66 -18.93
C TRP A 9 23.64 3.45 -18.07
N LEU A 10 22.41 2.98 -18.26
CA LEU A 10 21.91 1.75 -17.63
C LEU A 10 22.58 0.50 -18.23
N ALA A 11 22.93 0.58 -19.51
CA ALA A 11 23.45 -0.49 -20.36
C ALA A 11 24.98 -0.58 -20.44
N MET A 12 25.75 0.22 -19.67
CA MET A 12 27.16 -0.09 -19.39
C MET A 12 27.26 -1.26 -18.38
N GLY A 13 26.72 -2.40 -18.84
CA GLY A 13 26.87 -3.79 -18.38
C GLY A 13 26.30 -4.17 -17.02
N ARG A 14 26.51 -3.36 -15.97
CA ARG A 14 26.52 -3.91 -14.61
C ARG A 14 25.82 -3.06 -13.56
N HIS A 15 25.79 -1.72 -13.66
CA HIS A 15 25.26 -0.86 -12.60
C HIS A 15 23.74 -0.61 -12.66
N GLY A 16 23.12 -0.65 -13.85
CA GLY A 16 21.70 -0.41 -13.99
C GLY A 16 20.81 -1.43 -13.26
N VAL A 17 21.23 -2.69 -13.25
CA VAL A 17 20.55 -3.77 -12.52
C VAL A 17 20.65 -3.57 -11.01
N TYR A 18 21.75 -3.01 -10.48
CA TYR A 18 21.87 -2.74 -9.04
C TYR A 18 20.93 -1.62 -8.57
N VAL A 19 20.79 -0.54 -9.34
CA VAL A 19 19.87 0.56 -8.96
C VAL A 19 18.44 0.08 -8.98
N TRP A 20 18.05 -0.65 -10.03
CA TRP A 20 16.71 -1.21 -10.14
C TRP A 20 16.41 -2.28 -9.11
N THR A 21 17.37 -3.13 -8.73
CA THR A 21 17.17 -4.09 -7.64
C THR A 21 17.14 -3.39 -6.29
N ALA A 22 17.98 -2.41 -6.01
CA ALA A 22 17.93 -1.64 -4.76
C ALA A 22 16.61 -0.87 -4.61
N TRP A 23 16.14 -0.21 -5.69
CA TRP A 23 14.84 0.45 -5.72
C TRP A 23 13.68 -0.55 -5.67
N GLY A 24 13.76 -1.64 -6.42
CA GLY A 24 12.74 -2.68 -6.46
C GLY A 24 12.60 -3.42 -5.14
N VAL A 25 13.71 -3.70 -4.45
CA VAL A 25 13.72 -4.29 -3.11
C VAL A 25 13.16 -3.29 -2.10
N SER A 26 13.58 -2.03 -2.15
CA SER A 26 13.07 -1.00 -1.21
C SER A 26 11.58 -0.75 -1.41
N LEU A 27 11.12 -0.58 -2.65
CA LEU A 27 9.70 -0.46 -2.98
C LEU A 27 8.92 -1.72 -2.64
N GLY A 28 9.50 -2.90 -2.89
CA GLY A 28 8.90 -4.18 -2.55
C GLY A 28 8.71 -4.34 -1.05
N LEU A 29 9.72 -3.99 -0.25
CA LEU A 29 9.65 -4.04 1.21
C LEU A 29 8.63 -3.04 1.76
N LEU A 30 8.62 -1.82 1.21
CA LEU A 30 7.67 -0.78 1.59
C LEU A 30 6.24 -1.17 1.22
N ALA A 31 6.03 -1.70 0.02
CA ALA A 31 4.75 -2.23 -0.43
C ALA A 31 4.30 -3.41 0.45
N LEU A 32 5.20 -4.33 0.79
CA LEU A 32 4.90 -5.45 1.67
C LEU A 32 4.46 -4.97 3.06
N CYS A 33 5.18 -4.04 3.67
CA CYS A 33 4.78 -3.41 4.93
C CYS A 33 3.39 -2.76 4.82
N VAL A 34 3.14 -2.00 3.76
CA VAL A 34 1.84 -1.36 3.52
C VAL A 34 0.73 -2.41 3.35
N LEU A 35 0.99 -3.52 2.66
CA LEU A 35 0.04 -4.60 2.46
C LEU A 35 -0.32 -5.29 3.79
N LEU A 36 0.69 -5.57 4.62
CA LEU A 36 0.52 -6.17 5.96
C LEU A 36 -0.32 -5.26 6.87
N VAL A 37 0.02 -3.98 6.94
CA VAL A 37 -0.76 -2.99 7.73
C VAL A 37 -2.18 -2.85 7.16
N ARG A 38 -2.34 -2.84 5.84
CA ARG A 38 -3.68 -2.77 5.21
C ARG A 38 -4.51 -4.02 5.42
N SER A 39 -3.94 -5.22 5.52
CA SER A 39 -4.70 -6.43 5.89
C SER A 39 -5.33 -6.27 7.26
N GLU A 40 -4.58 -5.75 8.22
CA GLU A 40 -5.05 -5.56 9.59
C GLU A 40 -6.15 -4.50 9.68
N ILE A 41 -5.94 -3.35 9.02
CA ILE A 41 -6.94 -2.28 8.93
C ILE A 41 -8.22 -2.75 8.24
N ARG A 42 -8.13 -3.65 7.24
CA ARG A 42 -9.32 -4.20 6.57
C ARG A 42 -10.20 -5.02 7.51
N THR A 43 -9.60 -5.78 8.41
CA THR A 43 -10.32 -6.57 9.42
C THR A 43 -11.00 -5.65 10.43
N VAL A 44 -10.26 -4.71 11.01
CA VAL A 44 -10.79 -3.72 11.98
C VAL A 44 -11.94 -2.89 11.38
N ARG A 45 -11.82 -2.49 10.11
CA ARG A 45 -12.86 -1.72 9.40
C ARG A 45 -14.15 -2.52 9.16
N ARG A 46 -14.06 -3.85 9.01
CA ARG A 46 -15.25 -4.73 8.88
C ARG A 46 -16.02 -4.79 10.21
N ASP A 47 -15.32 -4.83 11.32
CA ASP A 47 -15.94 -4.85 12.65
C ASP A 47 -16.59 -3.51 13.01
N LEU A 48 -15.95 -2.39 12.65
CA LEU A 48 -16.55 -1.07 12.86
C LEU A 48 -17.87 -0.90 12.10
N ARG A 49 -17.96 -1.39 10.86
CA ARG A 49 -19.22 -1.37 10.08
C ARG A 49 -20.34 -2.18 10.74
N ARG A 50 -20.02 -3.29 11.41
CA ARG A 50 -21.01 -4.11 12.14
C ARG A 50 -21.49 -3.40 13.42
N ARG A 51 -20.60 -2.68 14.10
CA ARG A 51 -20.93 -1.92 15.32
C ARG A 51 -21.85 -0.72 15.05
N ILE A 52 -21.61 0.03 13.98
CA ILE A 52 -22.46 1.17 13.58
C ILE A 52 -23.91 0.73 13.35
N ARG A 53 -24.13 -0.43 12.70
CA ARG A 53 -25.48 -0.95 12.47
C ARG A 53 -26.24 -1.31 13.75
N ARG A 54 -25.53 -1.77 14.78
CA ARG A 54 -26.15 -2.08 16.09
C ARG A 54 -26.46 -0.81 16.87
N ALA A 55 -25.53 0.15 16.89
CA ALA A 55 -25.75 1.45 17.55
C ALA A 55 -26.92 2.24 16.95
N ALA A 56 -27.12 2.15 15.63
CA ALA A 56 -28.26 2.76 14.95
C ALA A 56 -29.61 2.13 15.35
N ALA A 57 -29.65 0.81 15.61
CA ALA A 57 -30.87 0.13 16.03
C ALA A 57 -31.25 0.42 17.49
N THR A 58 -30.27 0.61 18.39
CA THR A 58 -30.55 0.91 19.81
C THR A 58 -30.94 2.37 20.07
N ASN A 59 -30.55 3.32 19.20
CA ASN A 59 -30.90 4.74 19.36
C ASN A 59 -32.25 5.12 18.71
N GLY A 60 -32.88 4.23 17.94
CA GLY A 60 -34.15 4.48 17.25
C GLY A 60 -35.40 3.97 17.97
N GLY A 61 -35.28 3.31 19.13
CA GLY A 61 -36.39 2.62 19.79
C GLY A 61 -36.74 3.13 21.20
N GLY A 62 -36.18 4.27 21.64
CA GLY A 62 -36.33 4.78 23.01
C GLY A 62 -37.01 6.15 23.13
N GLN A 63 -37.65 6.64 22.07
CA GLN A 63 -38.43 7.88 22.10
C GLN A 63 -39.71 7.68 21.26
N GLY A 64 -40.71 7.06 21.88
CA GLY A 64 -42.05 6.86 21.36
C GLY A 64 -42.99 6.52 22.51
#